data_AF-A0A8J2B0F0-F1
#
_entry.id   AF-A0A8J2B0F0-F1
#
_cell.length_a   1.000
_cell.length_b   1.000
_cell.length_c   1.000
_cell.angle_alpha   90.00
_cell.angle_beta   90.00
_cell.angle_gamma   90.00
#
_symmetry.space_group_name_H-M   'P 1'
#
loop_
_entity.id
_entity.type
_entity.pdbx_description
1 polymer ?
#
loop_
_entity_poly.entity_id
_entity_poly.type
_entity_poly.pdbx_seq_one_letter_code
_entity_poly.pdbx_strand_id
1 'polypeptide(L)'
;MASHLDPYMPITAGVAVSLLTGHCLVTKALQTILFRLKITDASTPDAEVKKVVESTFYKRVWAAQLNEAEYAPVLIAGLGYLALKGKECSAAATLAVVGQVWYYWTRAFIGNSKEGGVHPPPYVPGVFMRHFALGFIAYEMWCCASK
;
A
#
# COMPACT_ATOMS: atom_id res chain seq x y z
N MET A 1 22.33 -0.43 18.30
CA MET A 1 23.02 -1.21 17.25
C MET A 1 22.16 -1.23 15.98
N ALA A 2 22.14 -0.13 15.23
CA ALA A 2 21.39 -0.04 13.96
C ALA A 2 22.02 0.99 12.98
N SER A 3 23.32 1.28 13.08
CA SER A 3 23.97 2.31 12.26
C SER A 3 24.74 1.77 11.04
N HIS A 4 24.68 0.46 10.77
CA HIS A 4 25.49 -0.18 9.72
C HIS A 4 24.71 -0.51 8.44
N LEU A 5 23.39 -0.33 8.42
CA LEU A 5 22.53 -0.60 7.26
C LEU A 5 22.06 0.68 6.53
N ASP A 6 22.36 1.86 7.08
CA ASP A 6 21.92 3.15 6.53
C ASP A 6 22.44 3.52 5.13
N PRO A 7 23.66 3.18 4.69
CA PRO A 7 24.12 3.61 3.37
C PRO A 7 23.50 2.81 2.20
N TYR A 8 22.72 1.76 2.45
CA TYR A 8 22.18 0.87 1.42
C TYR A 8 20.65 0.82 1.31
N MET A 9 19.91 1.54 2.17
CA MET A 9 18.45 1.66 2.05
C MET A 9 18.03 3.12 1.83
N PRO A 10 17.62 3.48 0.60
CA PRO A 10 17.63 4.87 0.15
C PRO A 10 16.42 5.70 0.59
N ILE A 11 15.40 5.09 1.22
CA ILE A 11 14.14 5.76 1.50
C ILE A 11 14.11 6.19 2.97
N THR A 12 14.21 7.50 3.21
CA THR A 12 14.01 8.12 4.53
C THR A 12 12.54 8.09 4.94
N ALA A 13 12.26 8.29 6.23
CA ALA A 13 10.88 8.31 6.74
C ALA A 13 10.02 9.37 6.03
N GLY A 14 10.55 10.58 5.85
CA GLY A 14 9.85 11.68 5.17
C GLY A 14 9.60 11.42 3.68
N VAL A 15 10.57 10.81 2.98
CA VAL A 15 10.40 10.42 1.57
C VAL A 15 9.34 9.32 1.46
N ALA A 16 9.35 8.33 2.36
CA ALA A 16 8.35 7.27 2.37
C ALA A 16 6.93 7.82 2.57
N VAL A 17 6.72 8.80 3.45
CA VAL A 17 5.42 9.46 3.63
C VAL A 17 4.93 10.06 2.32
N SER A 18 5.80 10.77 1.61
CA SER A 18 5.46 11.40 0.32
C SER A 18 5.11 10.35 -0.73
N LEU A 19 5.91 9.29 -0.84
CA LEU A 19 5.70 8.21 -1.80
C LEU A 19 4.40 7.44 -1.53
N LEU A 20 4.14 7.07 -0.27
CA LEU A 20 2.93 6.34 0.11
C LEU A 20 1.67 7.20 -0.09
N THR A 21 1.73 8.49 0.26
CA THR A 21 0.62 9.42 0.05
C THR A 21 0.35 9.63 -1.42
N GLY A 22 1.39 9.84 -2.23
CA GLY A 22 1.28 9.98 -3.68
C GLY A 22 0.75 8.70 -4.34
N HIS A 23 1.21 7.53 -3.89
CA HIS A 23 0.70 6.24 -4.35
C HIS A 23 -0.81 6.10 -4.05
N CYS A 24 -1.24 6.39 -2.81
CA CYS A 24 -2.66 6.39 -2.43
C CYS A 24 -3.50 7.36 -3.26
N LEU A 25 -2.97 8.54 -3.57
CA LEU A 25 -3.67 9.52 -4.40
C LEU A 25 -3.87 8.97 -5.81
N VAL A 26 -2.81 8.43 -6.42
CA VAL A 26 -2.85 7.87 -7.77
C VAL A 26 -3.80 6.68 -7.85
N THR A 27 -3.73 5.74 -6.91
CA THR A 27 -4.59 4.55 -6.92
C THR A 27 -6.06 4.90 -6.74
N LYS A 28 -6.40 5.83 -5.83
CA LYS A 28 -7.76 6.34 -5.66
C LYS A 28 -8.29 7.10 -6.87
N ALA A 29 -7.46 7.94 -7.49
CA ALA A 29 -7.83 8.65 -8.71
C ALA A 29 -8.10 7.67 -9.85
N LEU A 30 -7.22 6.69 -10.05
CA LEU A 30 -7.38 5.64 -11.06
C LEU A 30 -8.66 4.82 -10.82
N GLN A 31 -8.95 4.41 -9.59
CA GLN A 31 -10.21 3.72 -9.29
C GLN A 31 -11.43 4.56 -9.62
N THR A 32 -11.36 5.86 -9.34
CA THR A 32 -12.46 6.77 -9.61
C THR A 32 -12.72 6.86 -11.11
N ILE A 33 -11.65 7.11 -11.88
CA ILE A 33 -11.72 7.27 -13.33
C ILE A 33 -12.13 5.97 -14.03
N LEU A 34 -11.54 4.83 -13.64
CA LEU A 34 -11.73 3.56 -14.33
C LEU A 34 -13.07 2.91 -14.00
N PHE A 35 -13.55 3.07 -12.76
CA PHE A 35 -14.70 2.31 -12.27
C PHE A 35 -15.79 3.18 -11.69
N ARG A 36 -15.47 4.04 -10.70
CA ARG A 36 -16.53 4.74 -9.95
C ARG A 36 -17.37 5.64 -10.84
N LEU A 37 -16.76 6.39 -11.77
CA LEU A 37 -17.51 7.23 -12.70
C LEU A 37 -18.56 6.42 -13.46
N LYS A 38 -18.24 5.23 -13.95
CA LYS A 38 -19.20 4.36 -14.65
C LYS A 38 -20.21 3.69 -13.72
N ILE A 39 -19.81 3.34 -12.51
CA ILE A 39 -20.67 2.61 -11.57
C ILE A 39 -21.68 3.53 -10.89
N THR A 40 -21.31 4.79 -10.64
CA THR A 40 -22.14 5.74 -9.85
C THR A 40 -22.89 6.76 -10.69
N ASP A 41 -22.58 6.87 -11.98
CA ASP A 41 -23.31 7.76 -12.89
C ASP A 41 -24.68 7.15 -13.21
N ALA A 42 -25.74 7.90 -12.88
CA ALA A 42 -27.13 7.50 -13.11
C ALA A 42 -27.47 7.29 -14.60
N SER A 43 -26.68 7.84 -15.52
CA SER A 43 -26.84 7.64 -16.96
C SER A 43 -26.26 6.31 -17.47
N THR A 44 -25.44 5.61 -16.67
CA THR A 44 -24.85 4.33 -17.08
C THR A 44 -25.87 3.20 -16.93
N PRO A 45 -26.15 2.41 -17.98
CA PRO A 45 -27.09 1.30 -17.90
C PRO A 45 -26.67 0.23 -16.88
N ASP A 46 -27.62 -0.28 -16.08
CA ASP A 46 -27.37 -1.32 -15.06
C ASP A 46 -26.63 -2.56 -15.59
N ALA A 47 -26.91 -2.94 -16.84
CA ALA A 47 -26.24 -4.06 -17.49
C ALA A 47 -24.73 -3.81 -17.68
N GLU A 48 -24.32 -2.56 -17.92
CA GLU A 48 -22.90 -2.19 -18.03
C GLU A 48 -22.25 -2.12 -16.65
N VAL A 49 -22.93 -1.56 -15.67
CA VAL A 49 -22.47 -1.55 -14.26
C VAL A 49 -22.21 -2.97 -13.78
N LYS A 50 -23.13 -3.89 -14.04
CA LYS A 50 -23.00 -5.31 -13.70
C LYS A 50 -21.77 -5.95 -14.36
N LYS A 51 -21.54 -5.71 -15.66
CA LYS A 51 -20.35 -6.21 -16.37
C LYS A 51 -19.05 -5.72 -15.73
N VAL A 52 -18.99 -4.45 -15.34
CA VAL A 52 -17.80 -3.89 -14.68
C VAL A 52 -17.58 -4.55 -13.32
N VAL A 53 -18.61 -4.59 -12.47
CA VAL A 53 -18.51 -5.12 -11.09
C VAL A 53 -18.21 -6.62 -11.07
N GLU A 54 -18.71 -7.37 -12.05
CA GLU A 54 -18.45 -8.80 -12.16
C GLU A 54 -17.06 -9.11 -12.75
N SER A 55 -16.43 -8.14 -13.41
CA SER A 55 -15.12 -8.33 -14.03
C SER A 55 -14.04 -8.70 -13.01
N THR A 56 -13.18 -9.63 -13.41
CA THR A 56 -12.05 -10.08 -12.59
C THR A 56 -11.11 -8.93 -12.23
N PHE A 57 -10.86 -8.04 -13.18
CA PHE A 57 -9.98 -6.89 -12.96
C PHE A 57 -10.55 -5.93 -11.91
N TYR A 58 -11.84 -5.58 -11.99
CA TYR A 58 -12.48 -4.76 -10.96
C TYR A 58 -12.37 -5.40 -9.58
N LYS A 59 -12.70 -6.69 -9.46
CA LYS A 59 -12.63 -7.43 -8.18
C LYS A 59 -11.22 -7.42 -7.59
N ARG A 60 -10.19 -7.62 -8.41
CA ARG A 60 -8.78 -7.57 -7.98
C ARG A 60 -8.36 -6.17 -7.52
N VAL A 61 -8.70 -5.14 -8.29
CA VAL A 61 -8.38 -3.74 -7.95
C VAL A 61 -9.14 -3.29 -6.70
N TRP A 62 -10.41 -3.68 -6.56
CA TRP A 62 -11.21 -3.45 -5.35
C TRP A 62 -10.54 -4.08 -4.13
N ALA A 63 -10.15 -5.35 -4.22
CA ALA A 63 -9.45 -6.05 -3.13
C ALA A 63 -8.10 -5.40 -2.78
N ALA A 64 -7.31 -4.99 -3.79
CA ALA A 64 -6.05 -4.28 -3.58
C ALA A 64 -6.24 -2.96 -2.82
N GLN A 65 -7.29 -2.21 -3.17
CA GLN A 65 -7.60 -0.93 -2.55
C GLN A 65 -8.14 -1.05 -1.14
N LEU A 66 -8.96 -2.06 -0.86
CA LEU A 66 -9.43 -2.31 0.50
C LEU A 66 -8.24 -2.48 1.44
N ASN A 67 -7.25 -3.26 1.00
CA ASN A 67 -6.07 -3.49 1.79
C ASN A 67 -5.10 -2.29 1.80
N GLU A 68 -5.01 -1.48 0.74
CA GLU A 68 -4.32 -0.18 0.82
C GLU A 68 -4.97 0.73 1.88
N ALA A 69 -6.30 0.79 1.93
CA ALA A 69 -7.01 1.62 2.90
C ALA A 69 -6.80 1.16 4.36
N GLU A 70 -6.54 -0.13 4.57
CA GLU A 70 -6.22 -0.69 5.91
C GLU A 70 -4.79 -0.34 6.35
N TYR A 71 -3.80 -0.47 5.45
CA TYR A 71 -2.38 -0.41 5.83
C TYR A 71 -1.70 0.93 5.55
N ALA A 72 -2.03 1.60 4.44
CA ALA A 72 -1.31 2.81 4.04
C ALA A 72 -1.46 3.96 5.04
N PRO A 73 -2.65 4.26 5.62
CA PRO A 73 -2.77 5.30 6.63
C PRO A 73 -1.92 5.05 7.86
N VAL A 74 -1.83 3.80 8.31
CA VAL A 74 -1.03 3.41 9.49
C VAL A 74 0.46 3.56 9.21
N LEU A 75 0.92 3.12 8.04
CA LEU A 75 2.31 3.29 7.60
C LEU A 75 2.68 4.78 7.47
N ILE A 76 1.81 5.59 6.84
CA ILE A 76 2.00 7.03 6.68
C ILE A 76 2.06 7.72 8.04
N ALA A 77 1.12 7.41 8.95
CA ALA A 77 1.08 8.03 10.27
C ALA A 77 2.31 7.69 11.11
N GLY A 78 2.72 6.42 11.14
CA GLY A 78 3.88 5.99 11.92
C GLY A 78 5.20 6.55 11.38
N LEU A 79 5.40 6.52 10.06
CA LEU A 79 6.59 7.11 9.43
C LEU A 79 6.60 8.63 9.55
N GLY A 80 5.43 9.28 9.42
CA GLY A 80 5.27 10.72 9.62
C GLY A 80 5.63 11.13 11.05
N TYR A 81 5.18 10.38 12.05
CA TYR A 81 5.58 10.61 13.44
C TYR A 81 7.10 10.51 13.63
N LEU A 82 7.74 9.45 13.09
CA LEU A 82 9.18 9.27 13.21
C LEU A 82 9.96 10.39 12.50
N ALA A 83 9.50 10.81 11.32
CA ALA A 83 10.06 11.95 10.59
C ALA A 83 9.95 13.26 11.40
N LEU A 84 8.80 13.53 12.03
CA LEU A 84 8.61 14.70 12.91
C LEU A 84 9.51 14.67 14.16
N LYS A 85 9.90 13.48 14.61
CA LYS A 85 10.87 13.29 15.70
C LYS A 85 12.33 13.31 15.23
N GLY A 86 12.59 13.58 13.95
CA GLY A 86 13.94 13.57 13.38
C GLY A 86 14.60 12.19 13.43
N LYS A 87 13.80 11.12 13.49
CA LYS A 87 14.28 9.75 13.62
C LYS A 87 14.16 9.03 12.28
N GLU A 88 15.32 8.76 11.69
CA GLU A 88 15.39 7.96 10.49
C GLU A 88 15.13 6.49 10.80
N CYS A 89 14.37 5.85 9.93
CA CYS A 89 14.03 4.43 9.99
C CYS A 89 14.05 3.83 8.57
N SER A 90 15.17 4.04 7.88
CA SER A 90 15.37 3.75 6.45
C SER A 90 14.94 2.32 6.04
N ALA A 91 15.16 1.36 6.94
CA ALA A 91 14.70 -0.02 6.78
C ALA A 91 13.18 -0.16 6.73
N ALA A 92 12.51 0.39 7.73
CA ALA A 92 11.07 0.32 7.86
C ALA A 92 10.38 1.12 6.74
N ALA A 93 10.92 2.29 6.41
CA ALA A 93 10.47 3.14 5.32
C ALA A 93 10.59 2.43 3.95
N THR A 94 11.72 1.79 3.67
CA THR A 94 11.91 1.03 2.42
C THR A 94 10.95 -0.16 2.32
N LEU A 95 10.84 -0.96 3.39
CA LEU A 95 9.91 -2.09 3.44
C LEU A 95 8.45 -1.65 3.30
N ALA A 96 8.08 -0.50 3.90
CA ALA A 96 6.74 0.05 3.80
C ALA A 96 6.41 0.43 2.35
N VAL A 97 7.27 1.21 1.69
CA VAL A 97 7.05 1.66 0.31
C VAL A 97 7.03 0.49 -0.66
N VAL A 98 8.09 -0.33 -0.65
CA VAL A 98 8.21 -1.46 -1.58
C VAL A 98 7.08 -2.46 -1.32
N GLY A 99 6.80 -2.79 -0.06
CA GLY A 99 5.73 -3.71 0.29
C GLY A 99 4.35 -3.21 -0.14
N GLN A 100 4.05 -1.93 0.03
CA GLN A 100 2.77 -1.32 -0.37
C GLN A 100 2.59 -1.27 -1.88
N VAL A 101 3.60 -0.76 -2.60
CA VAL A 101 3.54 -0.65 -4.07
C VAL A 101 3.51 -2.04 -4.71
N TRP A 102 4.38 -2.95 -4.26
CA TRP A 102 4.42 -4.32 -4.77
C TRP A 102 3.10 -5.03 -4.53
N TYR A 103 2.59 -5.02 -3.29
CA TYR A 103 1.33 -5.66 -2.96
C TYR A 103 0.18 -5.15 -3.83
N TYR A 104 0.00 -3.83 -3.89
CA TYR A 104 -1.15 -3.24 -4.58
C TYR A 104 -1.17 -3.65 -6.05
N TRP A 105 -0.07 -3.45 -6.77
CA TRP A 105 -0.03 -3.68 -8.21
C TRP A 105 -0.05 -5.16 -8.58
N THR A 106 0.65 -6.01 -7.84
CA THR A 106 0.62 -7.45 -8.11
C THR A 106 -0.74 -8.06 -7.74
N ARG A 107 -1.44 -7.54 -6.71
CA ARG A 107 -2.83 -7.92 -6.43
C ARG A 107 -3.79 -7.43 -7.52
N ALA A 108 -3.66 -6.18 -7.94
CA ALA A 108 -4.52 -5.55 -8.93
C ALA A 108 -4.45 -6.22 -10.31
N PHE A 109 -3.24 -6.49 -10.82
CA PHE A 109 -3.06 -7.04 -12.16
C PHE A 109 -3.02 -8.56 -12.21
N ILE A 110 -2.36 -9.22 -11.24
CA ILE A 110 -2.16 -10.67 -11.27
C ILE A 110 -3.20 -11.40 -10.40
N GLY A 111 -3.40 -10.96 -9.16
CA GLY A 111 -4.33 -11.60 -8.23
C GLY A 111 -3.87 -12.98 -7.76
N ASN A 112 -4.78 -13.73 -7.12
CA ASN A 112 -4.53 -15.11 -6.68
C ASN A 112 -5.34 -16.14 -7.48
N SER A 113 -5.07 -17.43 -7.30
CA SER A 113 -5.74 -18.52 -8.02
C SER A 113 -7.28 -18.50 -7.91
N LYS A 114 -7.86 -18.04 -6.80
CA LYS A 114 -9.34 -17.89 -6.64
C LYS A 114 -9.91 -16.72 -7.45
N GLU A 115 -9.04 -15.83 -7.92
CA GLU A 115 -9.37 -14.67 -8.75
C GLU A 115 -8.89 -14.85 -10.18
N GLY A 116 -8.48 -16.07 -10.59
CA GLY A 116 -7.89 -16.35 -11.92
C GLY A 116 -6.43 -15.89 -12.08
N GLY A 117 -5.71 -15.75 -10.97
CA GLY A 117 -4.29 -15.39 -10.91
C GLY A 117 -3.38 -16.58 -10.63
N VAL A 118 -2.22 -16.31 -10.03
CA VAL A 118 -1.14 -17.31 -9.81
C VAL A 118 -1.13 -17.85 -8.37
N HIS A 119 -0.63 -19.08 -8.20
CA HIS A 119 -0.32 -19.68 -6.89
C HIS A 119 1.16 -20.12 -6.84
N PRO A 120 1.93 -19.76 -5.79
CA PRO A 120 1.54 -18.87 -4.70
C PRO A 120 1.28 -17.43 -5.19
N PRO A 121 0.46 -16.64 -4.50
CA PRO A 121 0.13 -15.30 -4.99
C PRO A 121 1.36 -14.39 -4.95
N PRO A 122 1.68 -13.67 -6.04
CA PRO A 122 2.91 -12.89 -6.17
C PRO A 122 2.96 -11.66 -5.25
N TYR A 123 1.83 -11.23 -4.72
CA TYR A 123 1.74 -10.12 -3.76
C TYR A 123 2.14 -10.51 -2.33
N VAL A 124 2.29 -11.80 -2.01
CA VAL A 124 2.59 -12.30 -0.66
C VAL A 124 3.89 -11.70 -0.07
N PRO A 125 5.01 -11.62 -0.79
CA PRO A 125 6.20 -10.94 -0.28
C PRO A 125 5.92 -9.48 0.15
N GLY A 126 5.12 -8.74 -0.60
CA GLY A 126 4.72 -7.37 -0.25
C GLY A 126 3.85 -7.29 1.01
N VAL A 127 3.06 -8.33 1.31
CA VAL A 127 2.36 -8.44 2.59
C VAL A 127 3.37 -8.52 3.73
N PHE A 128 4.33 -9.44 3.67
CA PHE A 128 5.32 -9.61 4.73
C PHE A 128 6.16 -8.35 4.94
N MET A 129 6.61 -7.71 3.87
CA MET A 129 7.37 -6.45 3.96
C MET A 129 6.61 -5.37 4.75
N ARG A 130 5.30 -5.21 4.50
CA ARG A 130 4.49 -4.24 5.26
C ARG A 130 4.32 -4.60 6.73
N HIS A 131 4.16 -5.88 7.05
CA HIS A 131 4.03 -6.32 8.44
C HIS A 131 5.35 -6.11 9.20
N PHE A 132 6.48 -6.43 8.57
CA PHE A 132 7.79 -6.13 9.15
C PHE A 132 8.02 -4.63 9.30
N ALA A 133 7.63 -3.82 8.31
CA ALA A 133 7.70 -2.37 8.40
C ALA A 133 6.91 -1.83 9.59
N LEU A 134 5.66 -2.29 9.78
CA LEU A 134 4.84 -1.90 10.94
C LEU A 134 5.48 -2.29 12.27
N GLY A 135 6.05 -3.50 12.37
CA GLY A 135 6.78 -3.93 13.56
C GLY A 135 7.97 -3.03 13.88
N PHE A 136 8.78 -2.69 12.88
CA PHE A 136 9.91 -1.78 13.05
C PHE A 136 9.48 -0.37 13.40
N ILE A 137 8.45 0.17 12.73
CA ILE A 137 7.90 1.49 13.04
C ILE A 137 7.43 1.54 14.50
N ALA A 138 6.66 0.54 14.94
CA ALA A 138 6.17 0.48 16.31
C ALA A 138 7.31 0.42 17.35
N TYR A 139 8.34 -0.39 17.08
CA TYR A 139 9.54 -0.45 17.92
C TYR A 139 10.26 0.90 17.99
N GLU A 140 10.46 1.57 16.86
CA GLU A 140 11.15 2.86 16.83
C GLU A 140 10.35 3.96 17.52
N MET A 141 9.01 3.92 17.40
CA MET A 141 8.10 4.82 18.13
C MET A 141 8.19 4.60 19.64
N TRP A 142 8.19 3.35 20.10
CA TRP A 142 8.36 3.02 21.52
C TRP A 142 9.71 3.52 22.06
N CYS A 143 10.79 3.36 21.29
CA CYS A 143 12.11 3.88 21.64
C CYS A 143 12.16 5.42 21.69
N CYS A 144 11.30 6.13 20.95
CA CYS A 144 11.14 7.59 21.06
C CYS A 144 10.36 8.02 22.28
N ALA A 145 9.36 7.23 22.71
CA ALA A 145 8.51 7.56 23.84
C ALA A 145 9.15 7.21 25.19
N SER A 146 10.10 6.27 25.20
CA SER A 146 10.78 5.79 26.41
C SER A 146 12.05 6.59 26.76
N LYS A 147 12.28 7.71 26.07
CA LYS A 147 13.37 8.66 26.32
C LYS A 147 12.77 9.99 26.75
#